data_AF-A0A9E6Y2D2-F1
#
_entry.id   AF-A0A9E6Y2D2-F1
#
_cell.length_a   1.000
_cell.length_b   1.000
_cell.length_c   1.000
_cell.angle_alpha   90.00
_cell.angle_beta   90.00
_cell.angle_gamma   90.00
#
_symmetry.space_group_name_H-M   'P 1'
#
loop_
_entity.id
_entity.type
_entity.pdbx_description
1 polymer ?
#
loop_
_entity_poly.entity_id
_entity_poly.type
_entity_poly.pdbx_seq_one_letter_code
_entity_poly.pdbx_strand_id
1 'polypeptide(L)'
;MMFTGAGGPMVGRRVLRARRVVGRVAAVVAAALAIIAIDAGAANASLALLKPSPTDLATFSGHGGFSTDGLGQFEPGGTIQAEVPAGATVVQAYLYGTYSGTTAFDPATNATIDFDGTNVVLAGLPDVSPGCCSLNAARATVTAQVAAKVGTAGGITDFVIGNDPPGLEGVGLLVIYSAPSLPEVTIAALDGGAAQAGDTVTFLFANPLDTTAPGFASTMAIGSGFSFQGGQPGHICGGGQFSTIDINAQRLTSCAGNFDDGAAGNGALITVGGVGDSIDNPVDPNSSTTGEDDELYNLVPLLHQGDTQLKIDTANPSDDDNVFLAVIQITARARATTVNCDDPANANNPECQAPPPSAPPPPPATPSSTTTTTTTTAAPAPPAPVAESPAPPVTTTTTTTVPSRTPTRIAVLSARLSGAPSRGCVSSSTIAVKASVSGRRSGIRVRVRLDGKVIASSTKRSFTVKVPVASLDAGRHRLVVRATGRNARSSTRSYVLRKCSAVSPTFTG
;
A
#
# COMPACT_ATOMS: atom_id res chain seq x y z
N MET A 1 31.26 -32.55 -60.55
CA MET A 1 30.37 -31.64 -61.29
C MET A 1 30.62 -30.24 -60.75
N MET A 2 31.41 -29.38 -61.43
CA MET A 2 31.01 -28.50 -62.56
C MET A 2 29.92 -27.48 -62.11
N PHE A 3 30.03 -26.15 -62.17
CA PHE A 3 30.88 -25.20 -62.93
C PHE A 3 30.83 -23.80 -62.24
N THR A 4 31.96 -23.06 -62.21
CA THR A 4 32.23 -21.60 -62.45
C THR A 4 31.31 -20.48 -61.92
N GLY A 5 31.73 -19.23 -61.64
CA GLY A 5 32.96 -18.46 -61.93
C GLY A 5 32.81 -17.05 -61.30
N ALA A 6 33.89 -16.39 -60.83
CA ALA A 6 34.85 -15.53 -61.55
C ALA A 6 34.38 -14.07 -61.80
N GLY A 7 35.17 -13.09 -61.36
CA GLY A 7 35.05 -11.67 -61.77
C GLY A 7 35.70 -10.68 -60.80
N GLY A 8 36.94 -10.28 -61.08
CA GLY A 8 37.85 -9.50 -60.22
C GLY A 8 37.80 -7.96 -60.36
N PRO A 9 38.86 -7.26 -59.89
CA PRO A 9 38.81 -5.85 -59.48
C PRO A 9 39.49 -4.88 -60.47
N MET A 10 39.22 -3.57 -60.39
CA MET A 10 40.17 -2.54 -60.83
C MET A 10 40.03 -1.18 -60.13
N VAL A 11 41.15 -0.85 -59.49
CA VAL A 11 41.80 0.42 -59.18
C VAL A 11 41.56 1.57 -60.19
N GLY A 12 41.43 2.80 -59.66
CA GLY A 12 41.58 4.03 -60.45
C GLY A 12 41.70 5.30 -59.60
N ARG A 13 42.90 5.58 -59.07
CA ARG A 13 43.30 6.88 -58.49
C ARG A 13 43.25 7.98 -59.55
N ARG A 14 42.78 9.19 -59.21
CA ARG A 14 43.41 10.47 -59.62
C ARG A 14 43.20 11.57 -58.59
N VAL A 15 44.32 12.22 -58.31
CA VAL A 15 44.56 13.37 -57.43
C VAL A 15 44.52 14.63 -58.29
N LEU A 16 43.94 15.75 -57.82
CA LEU A 16 44.60 17.07 -57.66
C LEU A 16 43.60 18.24 -57.56
N ARG A 17 43.67 18.93 -56.40
CA ARG A 17 43.77 20.39 -56.17
C ARG A 17 43.09 21.35 -57.16
N ALA A 18 42.22 22.20 -56.61
CA ALA A 18 42.32 23.66 -56.80
C ALA A 18 41.70 24.43 -55.63
N ARG A 19 42.40 25.47 -55.21
CA ARG A 19 42.15 26.36 -54.08
C ARG A 19 41.17 27.48 -54.43
N ARG A 20 40.41 27.89 -53.40
CA ARG A 20 39.98 29.27 -53.04
C ARG A 20 39.19 30.08 -54.07
N VAL A 21 37.90 30.27 -53.79
CA VAL A 21 37.23 31.59 -53.83
C VAL A 21 36.20 31.64 -52.69
N VAL A 22 36.51 32.50 -51.70
CA VAL A 22 35.61 33.48 -51.05
C VAL A 22 34.23 32.96 -50.61
N GLY A 23 33.99 32.70 -49.33
CA GLY A 23 33.90 33.76 -48.33
C GLY A 23 32.51 34.42 -48.38
N ARG A 24 31.43 33.70 -48.06
CA ARG A 24 30.07 34.23 -47.75
C ARG A 24 29.01 33.15 -47.41
N VAL A 25 29.39 32.05 -46.75
CA VAL A 25 28.42 31.03 -46.29
C VAL A 25 28.56 30.67 -44.80
N ALA A 26 29.62 31.13 -44.13
CA ALA A 26 29.86 30.86 -42.71
C ALA A 26 29.11 31.78 -41.73
N ALA A 27 28.14 32.58 -42.19
CA ALA A 27 27.39 33.54 -41.36
C ALA A 27 25.86 33.35 -41.39
N VAL A 28 25.35 32.30 -42.04
CA VAL A 28 23.89 32.00 -42.10
C VAL A 28 23.53 30.61 -41.55
N VAL A 29 24.53 29.76 -41.22
CA VAL A 29 24.30 28.46 -40.55
C VAL A 29 24.60 28.53 -39.03
N ALA A 30 25.15 29.65 -38.53
CA ALA A 30 25.44 29.87 -37.11
C ALA A 30 24.35 30.66 -36.35
N ALA A 31 23.22 30.97 -36.99
CA ALA A 31 22.11 31.75 -36.41
C ALA A 31 20.74 31.06 -36.56
N ALA A 32 20.74 29.72 -36.67
CA ALA A 32 19.52 28.90 -36.67
C ALA A 32 19.64 27.66 -35.76
N LEU A 33 20.54 27.70 -34.76
CA LEU A 33 20.32 27.02 -33.49
C LEU A 33 19.60 28.03 -32.58
N ALA A 34 18.37 28.37 -32.98
CA ALA A 34 17.42 28.94 -32.05
C ALA A 34 17.18 27.86 -31.00
N ILE A 35 17.62 28.18 -29.79
CA ILE A 35 17.33 27.48 -28.55
C ILE A 35 15.85 27.11 -28.56
N ILE A 36 15.54 25.87 -28.94
CA ILE A 36 14.33 25.22 -28.48
C ILE A 36 14.68 24.89 -27.03
N ALA A 37 14.54 25.88 -26.15
CA ALA A 37 14.20 25.61 -24.78
C ALA A 37 12.84 24.95 -24.88
N ILE A 38 12.85 23.63 -25.03
CA ILE A 38 11.72 22.82 -24.63
C ILE A 38 11.62 23.20 -23.16
N ASP A 39 10.64 24.03 -22.81
CA ASP A 39 10.16 24.08 -21.44
C ASP A 39 9.90 22.61 -21.12
N ALA A 40 10.82 22.00 -20.38
CA ALA A 40 10.56 20.79 -19.65
C ALA A 40 9.51 21.24 -18.63
N GLY A 41 8.26 21.32 -19.11
CA GLY A 41 7.13 21.66 -18.28
C GLY A 41 7.23 20.77 -17.06
N ALA A 42 7.15 21.38 -15.88
CA ALA A 42 7.27 20.69 -14.61
C ALA A 42 6.58 19.33 -14.74
N ALA A 43 7.35 18.24 -14.64
CA ALA A 43 6.82 16.90 -14.67
C ALA A 43 5.85 16.82 -13.48
N ASN A 44 4.56 16.97 -13.76
CA ASN A 44 3.55 16.85 -12.72
C ASN A 44 3.48 15.36 -12.42
N ALA A 45 3.83 14.97 -11.19
CA ALA A 45 3.57 13.62 -10.75
C ALA A 45 2.07 13.33 -10.90
N SER A 46 1.79 12.20 -11.48
CA SER A 46 0.46 11.66 -11.70
C SER A 46 -0.11 11.02 -10.43
N LEU A 47 0.74 10.33 -9.66
CA LEU A 47 0.48 9.99 -8.27
C LEU A 47 0.47 11.27 -7.43
N ALA A 48 -0.71 11.61 -6.91
CA ALA A 48 -0.91 12.77 -6.07
C ALA A 48 -0.68 12.42 -4.60
N LEU A 49 0.11 13.23 -3.91
CA LEU A 49 0.28 13.10 -2.46
C LEU A 49 -1.01 13.47 -1.73
N LEU A 50 -1.60 12.51 -1.03
CA LEU A 50 -2.79 12.70 -0.21
C LEU A 50 -2.44 13.47 1.07
N LYS A 51 -2.93 14.70 1.21
CA LYS A 51 -2.78 15.50 2.43
C LYS A 51 -4.15 15.80 3.05
N PRO A 52 -4.36 15.60 4.38
CA PRO A 52 -5.61 15.99 5.05
C PRO A 52 -5.88 17.49 4.94
N SER A 53 -4.83 18.31 4.98
CA SER A 53 -4.83 19.75 4.71
C SER A 53 -3.68 20.11 3.77
N PRO A 54 -3.82 21.12 2.89
CA PRO A 54 -2.73 21.59 2.02
C PRO A 54 -1.44 21.98 2.76
N THR A 55 -1.55 22.36 4.03
CA THR A 55 -0.40 22.74 4.87
C THR A 55 0.30 21.56 5.53
N ASP A 56 -0.30 20.37 5.50
CA ASP A 56 0.28 19.20 6.15
C ASP A 56 1.55 18.75 5.44
N LEU A 57 2.47 18.20 6.21
CA LEU A 57 3.79 17.78 5.73
C LEU A 57 3.71 16.51 4.88
N ALA A 58 2.72 15.67 5.14
CA ALA A 58 2.46 14.39 4.48
C ALA A 58 1.01 13.96 4.79
N THR A 59 0.64 12.73 4.47
CA THR A 59 -0.67 12.18 4.83
C THR A 59 -0.85 12.07 6.35
N PHE A 60 0.20 11.68 7.06
CA PHE A 60 0.23 11.63 8.52
C PHE A 60 1.65 11.90 9.06
N SER A 61 1.73 12.60 10.18
CA SER A 61 2.98 12.77 10.94
C SER A 61 2.66 12.68 12.43
N GLY A 62 3.33 11.78 13.14
CA GLY A 62 3.12 11.53 14.56
C GLY A 62 3.40 10.09 14.98
N HIS A 63 3.00 9.72 16.19
CA HIS A 63 3.17 8.36 16.71
C HIS A 63 2.09 7.42 16.14
N GLY A 64 2.46 6.49 15.26
CA GLY A 64 1.46 5.70 14.54
C GLY A 64 2.05 4.71 13.54
N GLY A 65 1.18 4.26 12.65
CA GLY A 65 1.54 3.39 11.53
C GLY A 65 0.40 3.26 10.52
N PHE A 66 0.60 2.42 9.51
CA PHE A 66 -0.46 2.06 8.56
C PHE A 66 -0.69 0.55 8.45
N SER A 67 -1.79 0.20 7.80
CA SER A 67 -2.13 -1.14 7.32
C SER A 67 -2.74 -0.98 5.93
N THR A 68 -2.32 -1.83 5.01
CA THR A 68 -2.87 -1.95 3.66
C THR A 68 -3.32 -3.38 3.41
N ASP A 69 -4.25 -3.58 2.49
CA ASP A 69 -4.64 -4.90 2.00
C ASP A 69 -5.31 -4.75 0.62
N GLY A 70 -5.34 -5.84 -0.15
CA GLY A 70 -5.94 -5.91 -1.47
C GLY A 70 -7.02 -6.98 -1.59
N LEU A 71 -7.90 -6.85 -2.58
CA LEU A 71 -8.82 -7.92 -2.98
C LEU A 71 -9.25 -7.76 -4.44
N GLY A 72 -8.93 -8.77 -5.25
CA GLY A 72 -9.46 -8.96 -6.61
C GLY A 72 -10.37 -10.17 -6.68
N GLN A 73 -11.44 -10.10 -7.48
CA GLN A 73 -12.40 -11.19 -7.61
C GLN A 73 -13.27 -11.04 -8.86
N PHE A 74 -13.68 -12.17 -9.45
CA PHE A 74 -14.61 -12.18 -10.58
C PHE A 74 -16.09 -12.15 -10.20
N GLU A 75 -16.39 -12.19 -8.91
CA GLU A 75 -17.76 -12.30 -8.40
C GLU A 75 -17.86 -11.59 -7.06
N PRO A 76 -19.03 -11.01 -6.73
CA PRO A 76 -19.30 -10.43 -5.43
C PRO A 76 -18.90 -11.31 -4.24
N GLY A 77 -18.12 -10.76 -3.31
CA GLY A 77 -17.74 -11.42 -2.07
C GLY A 77 -16.35 -11.05 -1.54
N GLY A 78 -15.74 -11.98 -0.81
CA GLY A 78 -14.39 -11.81 -0.28
C GLY A 78 -14.31 -10.94 0.98
N THR A 79 -13.08 -10.78 1.48
CA THR A 79 -12.79 -9.89 2.60
C THR A 79 -11.49 -9.18 2.36
N ILE A 80 -11.49 -7.88 2.59
CA ILE A 80 -10.29 -7.06 2.76
C ILE A 80 -10.08 -6.81 4.25
N GLN A 81 -8.86 -6.55 4.67
CA GLN A 81 -8.43 -6.62 6.06
C GLN A 81 -7.72 -5.35 6.51
N ALA A 82 -7.72 -5.11 7.81
CA ALA A 82 -6.88 -4.11 8.45
C ALA A 82 -6.21 -4.73 9.69
N GLU A 83 -4.89 -4.63 9.80
CA GLU A 83 -4.13 -5.02 10.98
C GLU A 83 -3.76 -3.77 11.79
N VAL A 84 -4.47 -3.56 12.90
CA VAL A 84 -4.28 -2.37 13.74
C VAL A 84 -3.80 -2.79 15.14
N PRO A 85 -2.74 -2.18 15.71
CA PRO A 85 -2.29 -2.50 17.05
C PRO A 85 -3.35 -2.25 18.14
N ALA A 86 -3.36 -3.09 19.18
CA ALA A 86 -4.19 -2.85 20.36
C ALA A 86 -3.84 -1.49 21.00
N GLY A 87 -4.87 -0.73 21.38
CA GLY A 87 -4.73 0.63 21.92
C GLY A 87 -4.47 1.73 20.88
N ALA A 88 -4.34 1.38 19.59
CA ALA A 88 -4.28 2.37 18.52
C ALA A 88 -5.69 2.92 18.20
N THR A 89 -5.72 4.10 17.57
CA THR A 89 -6.92 4.75 17.07
C THR A 89 -6.78 4.96 15.57
N VAL A 90 -7.73 4.46 14.78
CA VAL A 90 -7.79 4.74 13.34
C VAL A 90 -8.07 6.24 13.15
N VAL A 91 -7.17 6.93 12.46
CA VAL A 91 -7.26 8.37 12.20
C VAL A 91 -7.64 8.68 10.77
N GLN A 92 -7.30 7.81 9.82
CA GLN A 92 -7.69 7.90 8.43
C GLN A 92 -7.88 6.50 7.85
N ALA A 93 -8.86 6.33 6.97
CA ALA A 93 -8.98 5.13 6.15
C ALA A 93 -9.60 5.47 4.79
N TYR A 94 -9.07 4.83 3.75
CA TYR A 94 -9.41 5.05 2.36
C TYR A 94 -9.66 3.72 1.67
N LEU A 95 -10.79 3.61 0.98
CA LEU A 95 -11.12 2.49 0.11
C LEU A 95 -10.84 2.90 -1.32
N TYR A 96 -10.04 2.09 -2.00
CA TYR A 96 -9.65 2.27 -3.40
C TYR A 96 -10.34 1.23 -4.28
N GLY A 97 -10.61 1.61 -5.51
CA GLY A 97 -10.93 0.69 -6.60
C GLY A 97 -10.02 1.00 -7.78
N THR A 98 -9.45 -0.03 -8.39
CA THR A 98 -8.69 0.08 -9.64
C THR A 98 -9.48 -0.54 -10.77
N TYR A 99 -9.46 0.09 -11.94
CA TYR A 99 -10.37 -0.21 -13.03
C TYR A 99 -9.65 -0.33 -14.37
N SER A 100 -10.20 -1.15 -15.26
CA SER A 100 -9.85 -1.23 -16.67
C SER A 100 -11.07 -0.94 -17.55
N GLY A 101 -10.84 -0.38 -18.75
CA GLY A 101 -11.91 -0.07 -19.71
C GLY A 101 -12.91 1.00 -19.23
N THR A 102 -12.60 1.72 -18.15
CA THR A 102 -13.53 2.62 -17.46
C THR A 102 -12.91 4.00 -17.31
N THR A 103 -13.42 4.99 -18.05
CA THR A 103 -12.93 6.39 -17.99
C THR A 103 -13.88 7.34 -17.26
N ALA A 104 -15.07 6.87 -16.89
CA ALA A 104 -16.08 7.65 -16.19
C ALA A 104 -16.63 6.88 -15.01
N PHE A 105 -16.64 7.54 -13.85
CA PHE A 105 -17.14 6.98 -12.60
C PHE A 105 -18.57 7.45 -12.36
N ASP A 106 -19.52 6.54 -12.54
CA ASP A 106 -20.94 6.75 -12.29
C ASP A 106 -21.37 5.94 -11.05
N PRO A 107 -21.87 6.61 -9.99
CA PRO A 107 -22.37 5.95 -8.78
C PRO A 107 -23.44 4.89 -9.05
N ALA A 108 -24.23 5.02 -10.12
CA ALA A 108 -25.31 4.09 -10.44
C ALA A 108 -24.83 2.79 -11.08
N THR A 109 -23.61 2.74 -11.61
CA THR A 109 -23.15 1.62 -12.44
C THR A 109 -21.84 1.00 -11.98
N ASN A 110 -20.77 1.80 -11.81
CA ASN A 110 -19.42 1.27 -11.63
C ASN A 110 -18.65 1.83 -10.43
N ALA A 111 -19.10 2.94 -9.84
CA ALA A 111 -18.36 3.61 -8.78
C ALA A 111 -18.82 3.28 -7.35
N THR A 112 -19.83 2.42 -7.17
CA THR A 112 -20.34 2.06 -5.83
C THR A 112 -19.84 0.69 -5.38
N ILE A 113 -19.22 0.64 -4.19
CA ILE A 113 -18.78 -0.59 -3.53
C ILE A 113 -19.66 -0.84 -2.30
N ASP A 114 -20.20 -2.05 -2.16
CA ASP A 114 -20.80 -2.54 -0.92
C ASP A 114 -19.66 -2.92 0.04
N PHE A 115 -19.28 -1.96 0.89
CA PHE A 115 -18.27 -2.13 1.92
C PHE A 115 -18.97 -2.47 3.24
N ASP A 116 -18.88 -3.72 3.66
CA ASP A 116 -19.44 -4.28 4.90
C ASP A 116 -20.95 -4.02 5.08
N GLY A 117 -21.72 -4.13 4.00
CA GLY A 117 -23.16 -3.89 3.97
C GLY A 117 -23.55 -2.42 3.78
N THR A 118 -22.57 -1.54 3.56
CA THR A 118 -22.77 -0.10 3.33
C THR A 118 -22.27 0.27 1.94
N ASN A 119 -23.14 0.89 1.13
CA ASN A 119 -22.74 1.40 -0.17
C ASN A 119 -21.83 2.63 -0.01
N VAL A 120 -20.62 2.53 -0.54
CA VAL A 120 -19.60 3.57 -0.57
C VAL A 120 -19.39 3.97 -2.03
N VAL A 121 -19.62 5.24 -2.35
CA VAL A 121 -19.38 5.78 -3.69
C VAL A 121 -17.94 6.28 -3.79
N LEU A 122 -17.17 5.69 -4.70
CA LEU A 122 -15.82 6.10 -5.02
C LEU A 122 -15.83 7.31 -5.97
N ALA A 123 -14.90 8.22 -5.74
CA ALA A 123 -14.62 9.33 -6.66
C ALA A 123 -13.40 8.98 -7.50
N GLY A 124 -13.48 9.21 -8.82
CA GLY A 124 -12.33 9.05 -9.71
C GLY A 124 -11.15 9.90 -9.26
N LEU A 125 -9.97 9.31 -9.29
CA LEU A 125 -8.72 9.99 -9.02
C LEU A 125 -8.13 10.57 -10.32
N PRO A 126 -7.24 11.58 -10.21
CA PRO A 126 -6.52 12.07 -11.38
C PRO A 126 -5.66 10.95 -11.98
N ASP A 127 -5.74 10.82 -13.30
CA ASP A 127 -4.80 10.06 -14.09
C ASP A 127 -4.39 10.94 -15.28
N VAL A 128 -3.17 11.49 -15.20
CA VAL A 128 -2.67 12.47 -16.18
C VAL A 128 -2.00 11.80 -17.38
N SER A 129 -1.74 10.49 -17.30
CA SER A 129 -1.16 9.70 -18.37
C SER A 129 -1.58 8.24 -18.25
N PRO A 130 -2.89 7.95 -18.40
CA PRO A 130 -3.40 6.59 -18.28
C PRO A 130 -2.66 5.72 -19.30
N GLY A 131 -2.24 4.54 -18.86
CA GLY A 131 -1.60 3.56 -19.72
C GLY A 131 -2.53 3.07 -20.83
N CYS A 132 -2.28 1.87 -21.34
CA CYS A 132 -3.23 1.25 -22.26
C CYS A 132 -4.63 1.15 -21.63
N CYS A 133 -5.63 0.77 -22.44
CA CYS A 133 -6.79 0.08 -21.88
C CYS A 133 -7.68 0.88 -20.91
N SER A 134 -7.56 2.21 -20.89
CA SER A 134 -8.35 3.10 -20.01
C SER A 134 -8.24 2.75 -18.53
N LEU A 135 -7.01 2.46 -18.08
CA LEU A 135 -6.70 2.24 -16.67
C LEU A 135 -7.03 3.50 -15.87
N ASN A 136 -7.72 3.32 -14.75
CA ASN A 136 -8.11 4.41 -13.86
C ASN A 136 -8.24 3.90 -12.42
N ALA A 137 -8.16 4.82 -11.46
CA ALA A 137 -8.39 4.53 -10.05
C ALA A 137 -9.45 5.45 -9.46
N ALA A 138 -10.10 4.99 -8.39
CA ALA A 138 -11.06 5.77 -7.63
C ALA A 138 -10.88 5.52 -6.12
N ARG A 139 -11.29 6.50 -5.31
CA ARG A 139 -11.14 6.46 -3.84
C ARG A 139 -12.38 6.99 -3.14
N ALA A 140 -12.67 6.45 -1.96
CA ALA A 140 -13.55 7.05 -0.97
C ALA A 140 -12.92 7.04 0.42
N THR A 141 -13.31 8.00 1.26
CA THR A 141 -12.94 8.00 2.68
C THR A 141 -13.91 7.13 3.47
N VAL A 142 -13.39 6.11 4.15
CA VAL A 142 -14.16 5.14 4.96
C VAL A 142 -13.76 5.16 6.43
N THR A 143 -13.09 6.23 6.87
CA THR A 143 -12.49 6.37 8.22
C THR A 143 -13.46 6.03 9.35
N ALA A 144 -14.66 6.61 9.36
CA ALA A 144 -15.62 6.40 10.44
C ALA A 144 -16.09 4.93 10.52
N GLN A 145 -16.34 4.31 9.37
CA GLN A 145 -16.78 2.92 9.29
C GLN A 145 -15.68 1.95 9.73
N VAL A 146 -14.45 2.17 9.27
CA VAL A 146 -13.29 1.36 9.66
C VAL A 146 -12.97 1.53 11.15
N ALA A 147 -12.92 2.76 11.65
CA ALA A 147 -12.64 3.05 13.05
C ALA A 147 -13.68 2.40 13.98
N ALA A 148 -14.96 2.47 13.64
CA ALA A 148 -16.03 1.86 14.42
C ALA A 148 -15.89 0.33 14.51
N LYS A 149 -15.48 -0.34 13.44
CA LYS A 149 -15.35 -1.80 13.40
C LYS A 149 -14.06 -2.32 14.02
N VAL A 150 -12.93 -1.63 13.79
CA VAL A 150 -11.63 -1.99 14.37
C VAL A 150 -11.65 -1.81 15.90
N GLY A 151 -12.23 -0.71 16.38
CA GLY A 151 -12.24 -0.37 17.81
C GLY A 151 -10.82 -0.25 18.39
N THR A 152 -10.65 -0.60 19.67
CA THR A 152 -9.37 -0.47 20.39
C THR A 152 -8.71 -1.80 20.75
N ALA A 153 -9.37 -2.93 20.49
CA ALA A 153 -8.89 -4.26 20.84
C ALA A 153 -7.64 -4.66 20.03
N GLY A 154 -7.49 -4.10 18.84
CA GLY A 154 -6.42 -4.41 17.89
C GLY A 154 -6.50 -5.80 17.27
N GLY A 155 -5.49 -6.12 16.47
CA GLY A 155 -5.43 -7.31 15.63
C GLY A 155 -5.99 -7.08 14.24
N ILE A 156 -6.25 -8.18 13.55
CA ILE A 156 -6.80 -8.19 12.19
C ILE A 156 -8.32 -8.06 12.23
N THR A 157 -8.85 -7.09 11.50
CA THR A 157 -10.28 -6.86 11.30
C THR A 157 -10.65 -7.10 9.85
N ASP A 158 -11.70 -7.89 9.60
CA ASP A 158 -12.17 -8.22 8.26
C ASP A 158 -13.33 -7.31 7.83
N PHE A 159 -13.31 -6.83 6.59
CA PHE A 159 -14.38 -6.08 5.95
C PHE A 159 -14.88 -6.86 4.74
N VAL A 160 -16.19 -7.02 4.60
CA VAL A 160 -16.78 -7.75 3.48
C VAL A 160 -16.89 -6.81 2.28
N ILE A 161 -16.54 -7.30 1.09
CA ILE A 161 -16.88 -6.64 -0.18
C ILE A 161 -18.08 -7.36 -0.77
N GLY A 162 -19.19 -6.64 -0.95
CA GLY A 162 -20.50 -7.23 -1.22
C GLY A 162 -20.92 -7.24 -2.68
N ASN A 163 -20.19 -6.54 -3.55
CA ASN A 163 -20.45 -6.43 -4.98
C ASN A 163 -19.14 -6.38 -5.79
N ASP A 164 -19.30 -6.42 -7.11
CA ASP A 164 -18.21 -6.37 -8.08
C ASP A 164 -18.69 -5.57 -9.31
N PRO A 165 -18.57 -4.23 -9.29
CA PRO A 165 -19.04 -3.38 -10.38
C PRO A 165 -18.28 -3.63 -11.70
N PRO A 166 -18.90 -3.35 -12.87
CA PRO A 166 -18.24 -3.51 -14.16
C PRO A 166 -16.93 -2.71 -14.25
N GLY A 167 -15.90 -3.36 -14.81
CA GLY A 167 -14.59 -2.76 -15.05
C GLY A 167 -13.68 -2.71 -13.83
N LEU A 168 -14.14 -3.11 -12.65
CA LEU A 168 -13.31 -3.20 -11.45
C LEU A 168 -12.31 -4.37 -11.60
N GLU A 169 -11.03 -4.10 -11.37
CA GLU A 169 -9.98 -5.12 -11.27
C GLU A 169 -9.77 -5.58 -9.83
N GLY A 170 -10.08 -4.71 -8.87
CA GLY A 170 -10.06 -5.03 -7.45
C GLY A 170 -10.15 -3.79 -6.58
N VAL A 171 -10.18 -4.02 -5.26
CA VAL A 171 -10.21 -2.98 -4.24
C VAL A 171 -8.98 -3.03 -3.35
N GLY A 172 -8.55 -1.87 -2.88
CA GLY A 172 -7.50 -1.71 -1.88
C GLY A 172 -8.02 -0.98 -0.64
N LEU A 173 -7.51 -1.29 0.54
CA LEU A 173 -7.87 -0.61 1.78
C LEU A 173 -6.61 -0.07 2.44
N LEU A 174 -6.51 1.24 2.61
CA LEU A 174 -5.49 1.89 3.44
C LEU A 174 -6.12 2.30 4.78
N VAL A 175 -5.48 1.93 5.89
CA VAL A 175 -5.83 2.36 7.24
C VAL A 175 -4.60 2.97 7.89
N ILE A 176 -4.70 4.23 8.29
CA ILE A 176 -3.68 4.93 9.09
C ILE A 176 -4.19 5.07 10.51
N TYR A 177 -3.35 4.71 11.48
CA TYR A 177 -3.68 4.75 12.90
C TYR A 177 -2.64 5.52 13.71
N SER A 178 -3.09 6.17 14.76
CA SER A 178 -2.25 6.75 15.80
C SER A 178 -2.13 5.80 16.99
N ALA A 179 -0.95 5.73 17.58
CA ALA A 179 -0.69 4.93 18.78
C ALA A 179 0.48 5.56 19.55
N PRO A 180 0.24 6.15 20.74
CA PRO A 180 1.28 6.83 21.51
C PRO A 180 2.48 5.95 21.89
N SER A 181 2.31 4.63 21.90
CA SER A 181 3.38 3.67 22.20
C SER A 181 4.29 3.34 21.02
N LEU A 182 3.99 3.83 19.81
CA LEU A 182 4.78 3.60 18.61
C LEU A 182 5.76 4.76 18.36
N PRO A 183 6.82 4.57 17.56
CA PRO A 183 7.72 5.65 17.16
C PRO A 183 6.99 6.78 16.42
N GLU A 184 7.58 7.98 16.44
CA GLU A 184 7.17 9.06 15.54
C GLU A 184 7.53 8.66 14.10
N VAL A 185 6.53 8.72 13.22
CA VAL A 185 6.67 8.39 11.79
C VAL A 185 6.11 9.50 10.93
N THR A 186 6.60 9.56 9.69
CA THR A 186 5.92 10.26 8.60
C THR A 186 5.38 9.20 7.64
N ILE A 187 4.10 9.32 7.28
CA ILE A 187 3.43 8.45 6.30
C ILE A 187 2.95 9.32 5.14
N ALA A 188 3.34 8.95 3.92
CA ALA A 188 2.83 9.52 2.68
C ALA A 188 2.10 8.43 1.89
N ALA A 189 0.80 8.64 1.65
CA ALA A 189 0.02 7.91 0.68
C ALA A 189 -0.04 8.75 -0.60
N LEU A 190 0.44 8.18 -1.69
CA LEU A 190 0.30 8.73 -3.02
C LEU A 190 -0.71 7.88 -3.78
N ASP A 191 -1.71 8.51 -4.38
CA ASP A 191 -2.72 7.81 -5.15
C ASP A 191 -3.10 8.54 -6.44
N GLY A 192 -3.65 7.79 -7.38
CA GLY A 192 -3.89 8.25 -8.75
C GLY A 192 -3.75 7.09 -9.73
N GLY A 193 -3.35 7.38 -10.97
CA GLY A 193 -2.68 6.41 -11.83
C GLY A 193 -1.27 6.90 -12.08
N ALA A 194 -0.27 6.05 -11.83
CA ALA A 194 1.12 6.40 -12.05
C ALA A 194 1.42 6.63 -13.54
N ALA A 195 2.32 7.56 -13.82
CA ALA A 195 2.71 7.91 -15.16
C ALA A 195 3.56 6.77 -15.71
N GLN A 196 3.43 6.48 -17.00
CA GLN A 196 4.19 5.40 -17.63
C GLN A 196 5.71 5.62 -17.49
N ALA A 197 6.13 6.88 -17.70
CA ALA A 197 7.51 7.31 -17.48
C ALA A 197 7.94 7.32 -16.01
N GLY A 198 6.99 7.18 -15.08
CA GLY A 198 7.24 7.20 -13.65
C GLY A 198 6.86 8.48 -12.94
N ASP A 199 6.77 8.36 -11.61
CA ASP A 199 6.62 9.49 -10.69
C ASP A 199 7.77 9.53 -9.70
N THR A 200 8.06 10.73 -9.23
CA THR A 200 9.03 10.96 -8.16
C THR A 200 8.31 11.46 -6.92
N VAL A 201 8.61 10.86 -5.77
CA VAL A 201 8.32 11.43 -4.45
C VAL A 201 9.60 11.63 -3.67
N THR A 202 9.71 12.78 -3.01
CA THR A 202 10.84 13.11 -2.14
C THR A 202 10.34 13.35 -0.71
N PHE A 203 11.01 12.70 0.24
CA PHE A 203 10.92 12.99 1.66
C PHE A 203 12.09 13.87 2.06
N LEU A 204 11.82 15.06 2.59
CA LEU A 204 12.81 15.98 3.14
C LEU A 204 12.79 15.86 4.66
N PHE A 205 13.88 15.38 5.25
CA PHE A 205 13.94 15.10 6.68
C PHE A 205 14.22 16.34 7.51
N ALA A 206 13.52 16.46 8.64
CA ALA A 206 13.71 17.58 9.57
C ALA A 206 15.12 17.59 10.20
N ASN A 207 15.69 16.41 10.36
CA ASN A 207 17.07 16.17 10.81
C ASN A 207 17.67 15.05 9.95
N PRO A 208 19.01 15.01 9.79
CA PRO A 208 19.66 13.85 9.19
C PRO A 208 19.21 12.54 9.85
N LEU A 209 18.96 11.49 9.05
CA LEU A 209 18.46 10.22 9.54
C LEU A 209 19.41 9.59 10.57
N ASP A 210 18.83 9.07 11.65
CA ASP A 210 19.51 8.19 12.58
C ASP A 210 18.98 6.76 12.42
N THR A 211 19.62 5.98 11.55
CA THR A 211 19.22 4.59 11.28
C THR A 211 19.57 3.66 12.44
N THR A 212 20.37 4.14 13.40
CA THR A 212 20.71 3.41 14.63
C THR A 212 19.70 3.61 15.76
N ALA A 213 18.76 4.56 15.59
CA ALA A 213 17.74 4.83 16.58
C ALA A 213 16.89 3.56 16.87
N PRO A 214 16.62 3.24 18.15
CA PRO A 214 15.78 2.09 18.49
C PRO A 214 14.41 2.17 17.84
N GLY A 215 14.05 1.12 17.07
CA GLY A 215 12.77 1.09 16.36
C GLY A 215 12.75 1.89 15.05
N PHE A 216 13.90 2.32 14.54
CA PHE A 216 14.01 2.84 13.18
C PHE A 216 13.49 1.80 12.18
N ALA A 217 12.57 2.21 11.33
CA ALA A 217 12.00 1.42 10.26
C ALA A 217 11.63 2.35 9.10
N SER A 218 11.67 1.80 7.89
CA SER A 218 11.15 2.46 6.70
C SER A 218 10.57 1.41 5.78
N THR A 219 9.33 1.61 5.35
CA THR A 219 8.57 0.63 4.57
C THR A 219 7.79 1.29 3.46
N MET A 220 7.56 0.55 2.38
CA MET A 220 6.74 0.99 1.26
C MET A 220 5.80 -0.13 0.86
N ALA A 221 4.52 0.19 0.70
CA ALA A 221 3.50 -0.68 0.13
C ALA A 221 3.08 -0.13 -1.23
N ILE A 222 2.93 -1.01 -2.23
CA ILE A 222 2.45 -0.68 -3.57
C ILE A 222 1.11 -1.35 -3.82
N GLY A 223 0.18 -0.60 -4.42
CA GLY A 223 -1.02 -1.14 -5.06
C GLY A 223 -0.90 -1.01 -6.57
N SER A 224 -1.00 -2.14 -7.28
CA SER A 224 -1.03 -2.19 -8.73
C SER A 224 -2.26 -2.93 -9.22
N GLY A 225 -2.97 -2.35 -10.18
CA GLY A 225 -4.14 -2.91 -10.82
C GLY A 225 -3.89 -3.22 -12.29
N PHE A 226 -4.69 -4.12 -12.85
CA PHE A 226 -4.50 -4.64 -14.21
C PHE A 226 -3.06 -5.12 -14.44
N SER A 227 -2.47 -5.78 -13.43
CA SER A 227 -1.08 -6.26 -13.49
C SER A 227 -1.06 -7.79 -13.53
N PHE A 228 -0.46 -8.34 -14.59
CA PHE A 228 -0.40 -9.77 -14.88
C PHE A 228 0.97 -10.19 -15.39
N GLN A 229 1.68 -11.00 -14.62
CA GLN A 229 3.05 -11.42 -14.93
C GLN A 229 3.15 -12.83 -15.51
N GLY A 230 2.16 -13.29 -16.28
CA GLY A 230 2.23 -14.61 -16.91
C GLY A 230 1.58 -15.75 -16.10
N GLY A 231 0.75 -15.41 -15.12
CA GLY A 231 -0.28 -16.32 -14.60
C GLY A 231 0.18 -17.32 -13.54
N GLN A 232 1.38 -17.16 -12.99
CA GLN A 232 1.80 -17.92 -11.82
C GLN A 232 1.24 -17.25 -10.55
N PRO A 233 0.43 -17.95 -9.75
CA PRO A 233 -0.06 -17.40 -8.50
C PRO A 233 1.04 -17.37 -7.44
N GLY A 234 1.03 -16.34 -6.59
CA GLY A 234 1.74 -16.33 -5.33
C GLY A 234 3.08 -15.60 -5.37
N HIS A 235 3.04 -14.30 -5.62
CA HIS A 235 4.12 -13.35 -5.50
C HIS A 235 5.28 -13.59 -6.47
N ILE A 236 5.08 -14.41 -7.51
CA ILE A 236 6.17 -14.84 -8.41
C ILE A 236 6.32 -13.84 -9.56
N CYS A 237 7.53 -13.34 -9.73
CA CYS A 237 7.95 -12.57 -10.90
C CYS A 237 7.89 -13.41 -12.18
N GLY A 238 7.31 -12.85 -13.25
CA GLY A 238 7.15 -13.60 -14.52
C GLY A 238 7.30 -12.80 -15.80
N GLY A 239 7.72 -11.53 -15.73
CA GLY A 239 8.20 -10.73 -16.85
C GLY A 239 7.13 -10.25 -17.83
N GLY A 240 5.84 -10.32 -17.43
CA GLY A 240 4.71 -9.76 -18.16
C GLY A 240 4.57 -8.28 -17.90
N GLN A 241 3.47 -7.87 -17.27
CA GLN A 241 3.20 -6.50 -16.88
C GLN A 241 3.91 -6.20 -15.55
N PHE A 242 4.71 -5.13 -15.49
CA PHE A 242 5.49 -4.81 -14.30
C PHE A 242 5.81 -3.32 -14.22
N SER A 243 5.98 -2.89 -12.98
CA SER A 243 6.54 -1.60 -12.64
C SER A 243 7.91 -1.76 -11.97
N THR A 244 8.72 -0.71 -12.04
CA THR A 244 10.03 -0.65 -11.40
C THR A 244 10.06 0.43 -10.34
N ILE A 245 10.85 0.21 -9.29
CA ILE A 245 10.98 1.17 -8.19
C ILE A 245 12.45 1.33 -7.85
N ASP A 246 12.89 2.58 -7.80
CA ASP A 246 14.22 2.99 -7.37
C ASP A 246 14.13 3.82 -6.10
N ILE A 247 15.06 3.59 -5.17
CA ILE A 247 15.21 4.31 -3.91
C ILE A 247 16.58 4.97 -3.92
N ASN A 248 16.64 6.30 -3.87
CA ASN A 248 17.88 7.06 -3.99
C ASN A 248 18.73 6.62 -5.20
N ALA A 249 18.07 6.41 -6.35
CA ALA A 249 18.65 5.87 -7.60
C ALA A 249 19.20 4.42 -7.52
N GLN A 250 18.91 3.68 -6.45
CA GLN A 250 19.19 2.25 -6.34
C GLN A 250 17.92 1.42 -6.56
N ARG A 251 17.99 0.43 -7.46
CA ARG A 251 16.90 -0.50 -7.77
C ARG A 251 16.44 -1.26 -6.53
N LEU A 252 15.17 -1.10 -6.18
CA LEU A 252 14.45 -1.89 -5.17
C LEU A 252 13.76 -3.09 -5.81
N THR A 253 13.07 -2.90 -6.93
CA THR A 253 12.43 -3.99 -7.68
C THR A 253 12.25 -3.66 -9.17
N SER A 254 12.34 -4.70 -10.01
CA SER A 254 12.01 -4.70 -11.44
C SER A 254 10.70 -5.46 -11.73
N CYS A 255 9.93 -5.76 -10.69
CA CYS A 255 8.88 -6.77 -10.72
C CYS A 255 7.58 -6.34 -10.00
N ALA A 256 7.48 -5.11 -9.49
CA ALA A 256 6.28 -4.70 -8.76
C ALA A 256 5.01 -4.89 -9.63
N GLY A 257 4.01 -5.62 -9.13
CA GLY A 257 2.79 -5.89 -9.87
C GLY A 257 2.22 -7.29 -9.63
N ASN A 258 1.65 -7.91 -10.67
CA ASN A 258 0.96 -9.20 -10.58
C ASN A 258 -0.42 -9.14 -9.86
N PHE A 259 -1.02 -10.31 -9.61
CA PHE A 259 -2.41 -10.46 -9.13
C PHE A 259 -2.50 -11.16 -7.76
N ASP A 260 -1.61 -10.83 -6.83
CA ASP A 260 -1.45 -11.60 -5.58
C ASP A 260 -2.65 -11.56 -4.64
N ASP A 261 -3.44 -10.50 -4.74
CA ASP A 261 -4.68 -10.35 -3.99
C ASP A 261 -5.93 -10.74 -4.80
N GLY A 262 -5.73 -11.25 -6.00
CA GLY A 262 -6.80 -11.51 -6.95
C GLY A 262 -6.69 -12.85 -7.68
N ALA A 263 -6.91 -12.81 -8.98
CA ALA A 263 -6.89 -13.99 -9.83
C ALA A 263 -6.36 -13.67 -11.23
N ALA A 264 -5.80 -14.69 -11.88
CA ALA A 264 -5.20 -14.62 -13.21
C ALA A 264 -6.23 -14.35 -14.33
N GLY A 265 -6.76 -13.13 -14.41
CA GLY A 265 -7.62 -12.67 -15.49
C GLY A 265 -8.28 -11.31 -15.20
N ASN A 266 -8.58 -10.56 -16.26
CA ASN A 266 -9.19 -9.24 -16.19
C ASN A 266 -10.49 -9.26 -15.37
N GLY A 267 -10.67 -8.24 -14.56
CA GLY A 267 -11.70 -8.17 -13.52
C GLY A 267 -11.21 -8.64 -12.15
N ALA A 268 -9.97 -9.10 -12.02
CA ALA A 268 -9.39 -9.57 -10.77
C ALA A 268 -7.87 -9.37 -10.68
N LEU A 269 -7.28 -8.58 -11.58
CA LEU A 269 -5.83 -8.35 -11.62
C LEU A 269 -5.46 -7.23 -10.65
N ILE A 270 -5.12 -7.58 -9.42
CA ILE A 270 -4.69 -6.61 -8.41
C ILE A 270 -3.68 -7.24 -7.44
N THR A 271 -2.74 -6.42 -7.01
CA THR A 271 -1.90 -6.61 -5.83
C THR A 271 -1.92 -5.33 -4.98
N VAL A 272 -1.85 -5.46 -3.66
CA VAL A 272 -1.63 -4.39 -2.69
C VAL A 272 -0.79 -4.93 -1.54
N GLY A 273 0.49 -4.57 -1.51
CA GLY A 273 1.38 -4.99 -0.43
C GLY A 273 0.86 -4.57 0.95
N GLY A 274 0.77 -5.51 1.89
CA GLY A 274 0.14 -5.26 3.19
C GLY A 274 -0.13 -6.51 4.03
N VAL A 275 -1.40 -6.69 4.43
CA VAL A 275 -1.80 -7.71 5.40
C VAL A 275 -1.55 -9.10 4.84
N GLY A 276 -0.55 -9.76 5.43
CA GLY A 276 -0.20 -11.12 5.09
C GLY A 276 1.04 -11.24 4.23
N ASP A 277 1.63 -10.13 3.80
CA ASP A 277 2.81 -10.12 2.94
C ASP A 277 4.12 -10.10 3.74
N SER A 278 5.20 -10.53 3.07
CA SER A 278 6.54 -10.35 3.60
C SER A 278 6.97 -8.89 3.46
N ILE A 279 7.97 -8.51 4.27
CA ILE A 279 8.65 -7.23 4.10
C ILE A 279 10.00 -7.40 3.40
N ASP A 280 10.28 -8.63 2.96
CA ASP A 280 11.55 -8.96 2.36
C ASP A 280 11.56 -8.43 0.94
N ASN A 281 12.59 -7.67 0.59
CA ASN A 281 12.73 -7.19 -0.78
C ASN A 281 13.07 -8.35 -1.73
N PRO A 282 12.80 -8.20 -3.04
CA PRO A 282 13.23 -9.18 -4.03
C PRO A 282 14.73 -9.48 -3.92
N VAL A 283 15.08 -10.77 -3.95
CA VAL A 283 16.47 -11.24 -3.80
C VAL A 283 17.36 -10.71 -4.92
N ASP A 284 16.84 -10.69 -6.15
CA ASP A 284 17.46 -10.00 -7.28
C ASP A 284 16.55 -8.84 -7.69
N PRO A 285 16.84 -7.60 -7.24
CA PRO A 285 16.00 -6.45 -7.51
C PRO A 285 16.00 -6.06 -9.00
N ASN A 286 16.91 -6.61 -9.82
CA ASN A 286 16.96 -6.34 -11.27
C ASN A 286 16.17 -7.36 -12.09
N SER A 287 15.74 -8.48 -11.51
CA SER A 287 14.96 -9.49 -12.23
C SER A 287 13.50 -9.09 -12.32
N SER A 288 12.95 -9.11 -13.54
CA SER A 288 11.51 -9.03 -13.77
C SER A 288 10.87 -10.40 -14.00
N THR A 289 11.66 -11.47 -14.11
CA THR A 289 11.20 -12.79 -14.60
C THR A 289 11.34 -13.93 -13.59
N THR A 290 12.03 -13.67 -12.48
CA THR A 290 12.33 -14.66 -11.45
C THR A 290 12.35 -13.99 -10.08
N GLY A 291 12.14 -14.79 -9.04
CA GLY A 291 12.08 -14.30 -7.67
C GLY A 291 10.65 -14.14 -7.18
N GLU A 292 10.54 -13.57 -5.99
CA GLU A 292 9.27 -13.19 -5.38
C GLU A 292 9.26 -11.69 -5.13
N ASP A 293 8.11 -11.05 -5.35
CA ASP A 293 7.81 -9.67 -5.02
C ASP A 293 6.43 -9.64 -4.35
N ASP A 294 6.39 -9.14 -3.12
CA ASP A 294 5.22 -9.14 -2.23
C ASP A 294 4.59 -7.73 -2.13
N GLU A 295 5.08 -6.77 -2.93
CA GLU A 295 4.68 -5.35 -2.97
C GLU A 295 4.79 -4.57 -1.64
N LEU A 296 5.30 -5.21 -0.59
CA LEU A 296 5.60 -4.63 0.71
C LEU A 296 7.10 -4.70 0.97
N TYR A 297 7.76 -3.55 0.95
CA TYR A 297 9.21 -3.44 0.92
C TYR A 297 9.78 -2.90 2.23
N ASN A 298 10.97 -3.39 2.58
CA ASN A 298 11.84 -2.81 3.59
C ASN A 298 12.82 -1.82 2.94
N LEU A 299 12.69 -0.53 3.24
CA LEU A 299 13.57 0.49 2.67
C LEU A 299 14.86 0.68 3.47
N VAL A 300 14.95 0.17 4.71
CA VAL A 300 16.12 0.39 5.59
C VAL A 300 17.46 0.04 4.94
N PRO A 301 17.61 -1.08 4.19
CA PRO A 301 18.88 -1.42 3.54
C PRO A 301 19.33 -0.43 2.45
N LEU A 302 18.45 0.46 2.01
CA LEU A 302 18.67 1.44 0.93
C LEU A 302 18.86 2.88 1.49
N LEU A 303 18.87 3.01 2.83
CA LEU A 303 19.05 4.27 3.54
C LEU A 303 20.38 4.28 4.31
N HIS A 304 20.98 5.45 4.44
CA HIS A 304 22.25 5.65 5.14
C HIS A 304 22.09 6.57 6.34
N GLN A 305 22.97 6.38 7.33
CA GLN A 305 23.09 7.29 8.46
C GLN A 305 23.42 8.70 7.95
N GLY A 306 22.64 9.68 8.38
CA GLY A 306 22.83 11.08 8.02
C GLY A 306 22.17 11.50 6.70
N ASP A 307 21.42 10.63 6.03
CA ASP A 307 20.61 11.02 4.88
C ASP A 307 19.70 12.19 5.27
N THR A 308 19.63 13.20 4.41
CA THR A 308 18.77 14.38 4.61
C THR A 308 17.50 14.33 3.77
N GLN A 309 17.46 13.40 2.81
CA GLN A 309 16.29 13.12 2.00
C GLN A 309 16.20 11.63 1.66
N LEU A 310 15.00 11.21 1.28
CA LEU A 310 14.72 9.94 0.62
C LEU A 310 13.98 10.26 -0.67
N LYS A 311 14.55 9.85 -1.80
CA LYS A 311 13.92 9.97 -3.13
C LYS A 311 13.46 8.61 -3.60
N ILE A 312 12.23 8.55 -4.10
CA ILE A 312 11.62 7.33 -4.62
C ILE A 312 11.13 7.65 -6.02
N ASP A 313 11.56 6.84 -6.98
CA ASP A 313 11.17 6.94 -8.36
C ASP A 313 10.45 5.65 -8.75
N THR A 314 9.21 5.76 -9.23
CA THR A 314 8.49 4.65 -9.86
C THR A 314 8.67 4.75 -11.37
N ALA A 315 8.39 3.68 -12.11
CA ALA A 315 8.14 3.71 -13.55
C ALA A 315 7.30 2.50 -13.94
N ASN A 316 6.54 2.61 -15.04
CA ASN A 316 5.86 1.48 -15.64
C ASN A 316 6.41 1.23 -17.06
N PRO A 317 7.50 0.44 -17.19
CA PRO A 317 8.05 0.12 -18.50
C PRO A 317 7.16 -0.80 -19.36
N SER A 318 6.14 -1.44 -18.77
CA SER A 318 5.23 -2.32 -19.50
C SER A 318 4.09 -1.58 -20.22
N ASP A 319 3.86 -0.31 -19.88
CA ASP A 319 2.80 0.57 -20.43
C ASP A 319 1.35 0.06 -20.22
N ASP A 320 1.17 -1.03 -19.47
CA ASP A 320 -0.08 -1.76 -19.38
C ASP A 320 -0.43 -2.32 -18.00
N ASP A 321 0.16 -1.78 -16.93
CA ASP A 321 -0.36 -1.90 -15.56
C ASP A 321 -0.60 -0.53 -14.89
N ASN A 322 -1.23 -0.51 -13.72
CA ASN A 322 -1.62 0.72 -13.04
C ASN A 322 -1.18 0.72 -11.58
N VAL A 323 -0.01 1.29 -11.29
CA VAL A 323 0.34 1.63 -9.91
C VAL A 323 -0.58 2.76 -9.45
N PHE A 324 -1.60 2.40 -8.68
CA PHE A 324 -2.64 3.33 -8.25
C PHE A 324 -2.45 3.85 -6.82
N LEU A 325 -1.57 3.20 -6.06
CA LEU A 325 -1.30 3.49 -4.67
C LEU A 325 0.16 3.22 -4.34
N ALA A 326 0.80 4.16 -3.65
CA ALA A 326 2.08 3.97 -2.98
C ALA A 326 1.99 4.53 -1.56
N VAL A 327 2.25 3.70 -0.53
CA VAL A 327 2.20 4.12 0.87
C VAL A 327 3.57 3.93 1.49
N ILE A 328 4.22 5.04 1.83
CA ILE A 328 5.57 5.06 2.38
C ILE A 328 5.49 5.53 3.82
N GLN A 329 6.14 4.78 4.72
CA GLN A 329 6.30 5.13 6.13
C GLN A 329 7.78 5.16 6.48
N ILE A 330 8.21 6.16 7.23
CA ILE A 330 9.56 6.23 7.79
C ILE A 330 9.55 6.72 9.23
N THR A 331 10.38 6.13 10.09
CA THR A 331 10.65 6.60 11.46
C THR A 331 11.53 7.85 11.43
N ALA A 332 10.96 8.94 10.93
CA ALA A 332 11.55 10.27 10.93
C ALA A 332 10.44 11.31 10.76
N ARG A 333 10.68 12.52 11.26
CA ARG A 333 9.88 13.68 10.87
C ARG A 333 10.34 14.17 9.51
N ALA A 334 9.41 14.20 8.56
CA ALA A 334 9.71 14.55 7.17
C ALA A 334 8.57 15.34 6.55
N ARG A 335 8.88 16.03 5.45
CA ARG A 335 7.90 16.52 4.48
C ARG A 335 7.96 15.62 3.25
N ALA A 336 6.84 15.09 2.81
CA ALA A 336 6.71 14.45 1.52
C ALA A 336 6.29 15.48 0.46
N THR A 337 6.85 15.37 -0.75
CA THR A 337 6.50 16.22 -1.89
C THR A 337 6.69 15.48 -3.19
N THR A 338 5.87 15.79 -4.18
CA THR A 338 6.02 15.36 -5.58
C THR A 338 6.61 16.46 -6.46
N VAL A 339 6.90 17.64 -5.89
CA VAL A 339 7.65 18.69 -6.57
C VAL A 339 9.09 18.23 -6.75
N ASN A 340 9.62 18.41 -7.96
CA ASN A 340 11.04 18.17 -8.21
C ASN A 340 11.90 19.23 -7.53
N CYS A 341 12.41 18.90 -6.34
CA CYS A 341 13.26 19.79 -5.54
C CYS A 341 14.72 19.83 -6.00
N ASP A 342 15.12 18.98 -6.95
CA ASP A 342 16.42 19.05 -7.60
C ASP A 342 16.45 20.16 -8.68
N ASP A 343 15.28 20.63 -9.14
CA ASP A 343 15.16 21.73 -10.08
C ASP A 343 15.45 23.08 -9.38
N PRO A 344 16.47 23.85 -9.83
CA PRO A 344 16.77 25.17 -9.27
C PRO A 344 15.58 26.15 -9.30
N ALA A 345 14.62 25.99 -10.23
CA ALA A 345 13.41 26.80 -10.27
C ALA A 345 12.53 26.62 -9.02
N ASN A 346 12.63 25.47 -8.35
CA ASN A 346 11.86 25.12 -7.16
C ASN A 346 12.62 25.40 -5.85
N ALA A 347 13.82 25.97 -5.89
CA ALA A 347 14.65 26.19 -4.69
C ALA A 347 13.93 27.01 -3.59
N ASN A 348 13.03 27.92 -3.98
CA ASN A 348 12.22 28.73 -3.05
C ASN A 348 10.82 28.17 -2.79
N ASN A 349 10.46 27.02 -3.36
CA ASN A 349 9.18 26.39 -3.13
C ASN A 349 9.12 25.90 -1.67
N PRO A 350 8.12 26.30 -0.86
CA PRO A 350 7.96 25.82 0.52
C PRO A 350 7.86 24.30 0.64
N GLU A 351 7.41 23.60 -0.41
CA GLU A 351 7.37 22.14 -0.45
C GLU A 351 8.76 21.50 -0.60
N CYS A 352 9.75 22.28 -1.05
CA CYS A 352 11.15 21.88 -1.15
C CYS A 352 11.99 22.28 0.07
N GLN A 353 11.33 22.69 1.16
CA GLN A 353 11.98 22.98 2.42
C GLN A 353 11.69 21.86 3.42
N ALA A 354 12.76 21.33 4.03
CA ALA A 354 12.65 20.43 5.14
C ALA A 354 11.77 21.06 6.24
N PRO A 355 10.90 20.28 6.89
CA PRO A 355 10.11 20.82 7.97
C PRO A 355 11.02 21.13 9.16
N PRO A 356 10.63 22.05 10.06
CA PRO A 356 11.42 22.34 11.26
C PRO A 356 11.62 21.06 12.11
N PRO A 357 12.68 20.93 12.90
CA PRO A 357 12.80 19.83 13.86
C PRO A 357 11.58 19.73 14.77
N SER A 358 11.25 18.53 15.25
CA SER A 358 10.25 18.36 16.31
C SER A 358 10.62 19.26 17.49
N ALA A 359 9.64 19.97 18.06
CA ALA A 359 9.88 20.71 19.29
C ALA A 359 10.42 19.74 20.36
N PRO A 360 11.44 20.11 21.14
CA PRO A 360 11.89 19.28 22.24
C PRO A 360 10.70 18.95 23.14
N PRO A 361 10.60 17.72 23.67
CA PRO A 361 9.56 17.42 24.65
C PRO A 361 9.63 18.47 25.76
N PRO A 362 8.49 19.00 26.24
CA PRO A 362 8.50 19.98 27.31
C PRO A 362 9.28 19.38 28.48
N PRO A 363 10.10 20.20 29.19
CA PRO A 363 10.86 19.71 30.32
C PRO A 363 9.90 19.00 31.28
N PRO A 364 10.29 17.84 31.87
CA PRO A 364 9.45 17.11 32.80
C PRO A 364 8.85 18.10 33.79
N ALA A 365 7.52 18.17 33.85
CA ALA A 365 6.85 19.15 34.70
C ALA A 365 7.48 19.05 36.08
N THR A 366 8.15 20.12 36.52
CA THR A 366 8.72 20.17 37.86
C THR A 366 7.58 19.82 38.80
N PRO A 367 7.73 18.83 39.71
CA PRO A 367 6.65 18.41 40.58
C PRO A 367 6.22 19.64 41.38
N SER A 368 5.17 20.30 40.89
CA SER A 368 4.61 21.46 41.53
C SER A 368 3.99 20.91 42.80
N SER A 369 4.44 21.43 43.94
CA SER A 369 3.82 21.18 45.22
C SER A 369 2.34 21.51 45.08
N THR A 370 1.52 20.47 44.98
CA THR A 370 0.07 20.58 44.96
C THR A 370 -0.33 21.20 46.30
N THR A 371 -0.45 22.52 46.33
CA THR A 371 -1.07 23.23 47.44
C THR A 371 -2.56 22.96 47.28
N THR A 372 -3.06 21.97 48.02
CA THR A 372 -4.47 21.65 48.11
C THR A 372 -5.21 22.87 48.66
N THR A 373 -5.71 23.73 47.77
CA THR A 373 -6.59 24.83 48.16
C THR A 373 -7.99 24.24 48.26
N THR A 374 -8.40 23.92 49.49
CA THR A 374 -9.76 23.47 49.81
C THR A 374 -10.71 24.63 49.59
N THR A 375 -11.26 24.76 48.38
CA THR A 375 -12.32 25.73 48.11
C THR A 375 -13.64 25.14 48.60
N THR A 376 -14.10 25.58 49.77
CA THR A 376 -15.44 25.26 50.30
C THR A 376 -16.46 25.92 49.38
N THR A 377 -17.02 25.17 48.43
CA THR A 377 -18.11 25.65 47.58
C THR A 377 -19.40 25.54 48.38
N ALA A 378 -20.02 26.67 48.69
CA ALA A 378 -21.34 26.72 49.31
C ALA A 378 -22.37 26.08 48.37
N ALA A 379 -23.26 25.29 48.97
CA ALA A 379 -24.33 24.58 48.28
C ALA A 379 -25.21 25.56 47.47
N PRO A 380 -25.46 25.31 46.18
CA PRO A 380 -26.40 26.12 45.41
C PRO A 380 -27.82 25.87 45.91
N ALA A 381 -28.58 26.96 46.09
CA ALA A 381 -29.99 26.95 46.42
C ALA A 381 -30.82 26.23 45.34
N PRO A 382 -31.92 25.55 45.71
CA PRO A 382 -32.78 24.86 44.75
C PRO A 382 -33.42 25.85 43.76
N PRO A 383 -33.49 25.50 42.46
CA PRO A 383 -34.12 26.36 41.46
C PRO A 383 -35.64 26.42 41.66
N ALA A 384 -36.19 27.62 41.48
CA ALA A 384 -37.62 27.89 41.45
C ALA A 384 -38.30 27.19 40.24
N PRO A 385 -39.59 26.82 40.34
CA PRO A 385 -40.31 26.15 39.27
C PRO A 385 -40.54 27.12 38.09
N VAL A 386 -40.01 26.75 36.92
CA VAL A 386 -40.25 27.46 35.66
C VAL A 386 -41.56 26.99 35.06
N ALA A 387 -42.42 27.94 34.71
CA ALA A 387 -43.72 27.74 34.11
C ALA A 387 -43.64 27.07 32.72
N GLU A 388 -44.57 26.15 32.47
CA GLU A 388 -44.81 25.46 31.21
C GLU A 388 -45.04 26.42 30.04
N SER A 389 -44.31 26.19 28.95
CA SER A 389 -44.56 26.78 27.63
C SER A 389 -45.30 25.73 26.77
N PRO A 390 -46.37 26.11 26.04
CA PRO A 390 -47.22 25.15 25.34
C PRO A 390 -46.52 24.55 24.11
N ALA A 391 -46.72 23.24 23.94
CA ALA A 391 -46.15 22.43 22.87
C ALA A 391 -46.67 22.82 21.47
N PRO A 392 -45.82 22.77 20.42
CA PRO A 392 -46.25 22.88 19.03
C PRO A 392 -46.93 21.57 18.53
N PRO A 393 -47.74 21.67 17.46
CA PRO A 393 -48.64 20.59 17.05
C PRO A 393 -47.90 19.39 16.42
N VAL A 394 -48.33 18.20 16.84
CA VAL A 394 -47.90 16.90 16.30
C VAL A 394 -48.36 16.77 14.85
N THR A 395 -47.40 16.63 13.93
CA THR A 395 -47.67 16.24 12.54
C THR A 395 -47.56 14.73 12.43
N THR A 396 -48.68 14.05 12.16
CA THR A 396 -48.74 12.59 12.01
C THR A 396 -48.33 12.19 10.60
N THR A 397 -47.11 11.70 10.43
CA THR A 397 -46.65 11.10 9.16
C THR A 397 -46.97 9.60 9.17
N THR A 398 -47.87 9.17 8.29
CA THR A 398 -48.22 7.76 8.10
C THR A 398 -47.15 7.06 7.25
N THR A 399 -46.25 6.30 7.88
CA THR A 399 -45.26 5.48 7.19
C THR A 399 -45.91 4.16 6.74
N THR A 400 -46.13 4.01 5.43
CA THR A 400 -46.52 2.73 4.82
C THR A 400 -45.33 1.77 4.83
N THR A 401 -45.36 0.77 5.70
CA THR A 401 -44.38 -0.32 5.73
C THR A 401 -44.55 -1.24 4.52
N VAL A 402 -43.61 -1.16 3.58
CA VAL A 402 -43.39 -2.19 2.56
C VAL A 402 -42.64 -3.36 3.22
N PRO A 403 -43.09 -4.63 3.08
CA PRO A 403 -42.39 -5.76 3.66
C PRO A 403 -41.02 -5.94 2.98
N SER A 404 -39.97 -5.59 3.72
CA SER A 404 -38.57 -5.85 3.36
C SER A 404 -38.36 -7.36 3.27
N ARG A 405 -38.05 -7.87 2.08
CA ARG A 405 -37.53 -9.22 1.91
C ARG A 405 -36.14 -9.26 2.53
N THR A 406 -36.00 -9.94 3.66
CA THR A 406 -34.71 -10.26 4.27
C THR A 406 -33.79 -10.87 3.22
N PRO A 407 -32.68 -10.22 2.84
CA PRO A 407 -31.74 -10.81 1.90
C PRO A 407 -31.20 -12.10 2.51
N THR A 408 -31.35 -13.20 1.78
CA THR A 408 -30.80 -14.50 2.15
C THR A 408 -29.28 -14.36 2.25
N ARG A 409 -28.74 -14.26 3.47
CA ARG A 409 -27.28 -14.18 3.72
C ARG A 409 -26.58 -15.30 2.95
N ILE A 410 -25.78 -14.93 1.95
CA ILE A 410 -24.91 -15.86 1.24
C ILE A 410 -23.94 -16.43 2.28
N ALA A 411 -23.91 -17.76 2.42
CA ALA A 411 -23.02 -18.42 3.34
C ALA A 411 -21.56 -18.27 2.88
N VAL A 412 -20.86 -17.30 3.45
CA VAL A 412 -19.41 -17.06 3.27
C VAL A 412 -18.62 -18.13 4.03
N LEU A 413 -17.57 -18.65 3.40
CA LEU A 413 -16.59 -19.52 4.04
C LEU A 413 -15.55 -18.60 4.68
N SER A 414 -15.31 -18.71 5.99
CA SER A 414 -14.26 -17.93 6.66
C SER A 414 -13.36 -18.85 7.46
N ALA A 415 -12.05 -18.78 7.22
CA ALA A 415 -11.02 -19.42 8.02
C ALA A 415 -10.63 -18.53 9.20
N ARG A 416 -10.21 -19.14 10.32
CA ARG A 416 -9.63 -18.47 11.49
C ARG A 416 -8.46 -19.26 12.02
N LEU A 417 -7.43 -18.54 12.44
CA LEU A 417 -6.22 -19.04 13.09
C LEU A 417 -6.15 -18.48 14.52
N SER A 418 -5.79 -19.31 15.49
CA SER A 418 -5.62 -18.88 16.89
C SER A 418 -4.62 -19.78 17.62
N GLY A 419 -3.98 -19.27 18.68
CA GLY A 419 -3.06 -20.04 19.53
C GLY A 419 -1.58 -19.86 19.21
N ALA A 420 -1.23 -19.12 18.16
CA ALA A 420 0.11 -18.58 17.99
C ALA A 420 0.19 -17.19 18.67
N PRO A 421 1.33 -16.83 19.29
CA PRO A 421 1.53 -15.50 19.85
C PRO A 421 1.67 -14.46 18.73
N SER A 422 0.76 -13.48 18.68
CA SER A 422 0.71 -12.44 17.62
C SER A 422 1.81 -11.42 17.75
N ARG A 423 2.51 -11.43 18.90
CA ARG A 423 3.65 -10.57 19.20
C ARG A 423 4.68 -11.37 19.99
N GLY A 424 5.95 -11.11 19.70
CA GLY A 424 7.08 -11.74 20.36
C GLY A 424 7.61 -12.99 19.65
N CYS A 425 8.82 -13.39 20.03
CA CYS A 425 9.46 -14.57 19.48
C CYS A 425 8.91 -15.86 20.09
N VAL A 426 8.71 -16.86 19.26
CA VAL A 426 8.50 -18.23 19.70
C VAL A 426 9.84 -18.95 19.86
N SER A 427 10.18 -19.32 21.09
CA SER A 427 11.32 -20.20 21.42
C SER A 427 10.89 -21.64 21.71
N SER A 428 9.57 -21.92 21.77
CA SER A 428 9.05 -23.27 21.96
C SER A 428 9.45 -24.18 20.80
N SER A 429 9.66 -25.48 21.08
CA SER A 429 9.93 -26.48 20.04
C SER A 429 8.72 -26.71 19.13
N THR A 430 7.51 -26.49 19.66
CA THR A 430 6.24 -26.62 18.94
C THR A 430 5.22 -25.62 19.46
N ILE A 431 4.36 -25.12 18.57
CA ILE A 431 3.18 -24.34 18.94
C ILE A 431 1.91 -25.03 18.43
N ALA A 432 0.83 -24.92 19.20
CA ALA A 432 -0.46 -25.48 18.84
C ALA A 432 -1.34 -24.38 18.24
N VAL A 433 -1.63 -24.51 16.94
CA VAL A 433 -2.45 -23.54 16.21
C VAL A 433 -3.80 -24.17 15.89
N LYS A 434 -4.87 -23.54 16.36
CA LYS A 434 -6.24 -23.96 16.05
C LYS A 434 -6.71 -23.29 14.76
N ALA A 435 -6.92 -24.11 13.74
CA ALA A 435 -7.60 -23.72 12.52
C ALA A 435 -9.10 -23.99 12.68
N SER A 436 -9.94 -23.01 12.35
CA SER A 436 -11.40 -23.18 12.32
C SER A 436 -12.01 -22.55 11.08
N VAL A 437 -13.11 -23.13 10.60
CA VAL A 437 -13.81 -22.71 9.40
C VAL A 437 -15.29 -22.56 9.71
N SER A 438 -15.83 -21.38 9.46
CA SER A 438 -17.25 -21.07 9.57
C SER A 438 -17.95 -21.17 8.21
N GLY A 439 -19.22 -21.60 8.20
CA GLY A 439 -20.02 -21.80 6.99
C GLY A 439 -20.88 -23.08 7.04
N ARG A 440 -22.04 -23.10 6.36
CA ARG A 440 -22.99 -24.25 6.38
C ARG A 440 -22.65 -25.39 5.41
N ARG A 441 -21.55 -25.33 4.66
CA ARG A 441 -21.27 -26.27 3.57
C ARG A 441 -20.70 -27.61 4.08
N SER A 442 -21.12 -28.70 3.45
CA SER A 442 -20.54 -30.04 3.63
C SER A 442 -19.42 -30.27 2.61
N GLY A 443 -18.39 -31.04 2.95
CA GLY A 443 -17.24 -31.29 2.06
C GLY A 443 -16.23 -30.15 2.00
N ILE A 444 -15.81 -29.62 3.15
CA ILE A 444 -14.72 -28.63 3.25
C ILE A 444 -13.40 -29.38 3.30
N ARG A 445 -12.38 -28.88 2.58
CA ARG A 445 -10.98 -29.29 2.70
C ARG A 445 -10.18 -28.11 3.23
N VAL A 446 -9.53 -28.27 4.36
CA VAL A 446 -8.65 -27.27 4.97
C VAL A 446 -7.21 -27.73 4.82
N ARG A 447 -6.34 -26.85 4.32
CA ARG A 447 -4.89 -27.06 4.26
C ARG A 447 -4.21 -25.99 5.09
N VAL A 448 -3.24 -26.39 5.90
CA VAL A 448 -2.36 -25.48 6.62
C VAL A 448 -0.99 -25.60 6.02
N ARG A 449 -0.45 -24.47 5.56
CA ARG A 449 0.89 -24.32 5.01
C ARG A 449 1.76 -23.52 5.96
N LEU A 450 3.03 -23.86 6.01
CA LEU A 450 4.09 -23.11 6.68
C LEU A 450 5.16 -22.87 5.62
N ASP A 451 5.42 -21.61 5.29
CA ASP A 451 6.37 -21.19 4.26
C ASP A 451 6.14 -21.95 2.94
N GLY A 452 4.90 -21.87 2.45
CA GLY A 452 4.46 -22.57 1.24
C GLY A 452 4.23 -24.09 1.38
N LYS A 453 4.85 -24.76 2.34
CA LYS A 453 4.78 -26.23 2.51
C LYS A 453 3.55 -26.66 3.32
N VAL A 454 2.77 -27.60 2.79
CA VAL A 454 1.60 -28.15 3.52
C VAL A 454 2.08 -28.97 4.72
N ILE A 455 1.80 -28.49 5.93
CA ILE A 455 2.13 -29.18 7.19
C ILE A 455 0.95 -29.93 7.80
N ALA A 456 -0.29 -29.57 7.43
CA ALA A 456 -1.47 -30.29 7.86
C ALA A 456 -2.62 -30.17 6.85
N SER A 457 -3.52 -31.16 6.86
CA SER A 457 -4.77 -31.13 6.11
C SER A 457 -5.90 -31.74 6.93
N SER A 458 -7.11 -31.22 6.78
CA SER A 458 -8.29 -31.74 7.47
C SER A 458 -9.56 -31.54 6.67
N THR A 459 -10.54 -32.39 6.89
CA THR A 459 -11.93 -32.18 6.47
C THR A 459 -12.82 -31.68 7.62
N LYS A 460 -12.25 -31.54 8.83
CA LYS A 460 -12.94 -31.04 10.01
C LYS A 460 -13.05 -29.52 9.94
N ARG A 461 -14.16 -28.99 10.44
CA ARG A 461 -14.39 -27.54 10.57
C ARG A 461 -13.51 -26.88 11.62
N SER A 462 -13.00 -27.64 12.57
CA SER A 462 -12.02 -27.15 13.54
C SER A 462 -11.04 -28.27 13.85
N PHE A 463 -9.75 -27.95 13.85
CA PHE A 463 -8.70 -28.86 14.26
C PHE A 463 -7.47 -28.07 14.71
N THR A 464 -6.64 -28.71 15.53
CA THR A 464 -5.38 -28.15 16.02
C THR A 464 -4.23 -28.73 15.23
N VAL A 465 -3.32 -27.88 14.79
CA VAL A 465 -2.08 -28.21 14.09
C VAL A 465 -0.91 -27.93 15.02
N LYS A 466 -0.01 -28.89 15.17
CA LYS A 466 1.28 -28.66 15.83
C LYS A 466 2.27 -28.15 14.79
N VAL A 467 2.74 -26.92 14.97
CA VAL A 467 3.74 -26.30 14.09
C VAL A 467 5.13 -26.54 14.69
N PRO A 468 6.06 -27.22 13.98
CA PRO A 468 7.37 -27.57 14.50
C PRO A 468 8.33 -26.38 14.43
N VAL A 469 8.22 -25.46 15.38
CA VAL A 469 9.05 -24.24 15.42
C VAL A 469 10.54 -24.58 15.60
N ALA A 470 10.87 -25.68 16.27
CA ALA A 470 12.27 -26.12 16.43
C ALA A 470 13.02 -26.28 15.10
N SER A 471 12.35 -26.71 14.03
CA SER A 471 12.97 -26.97 12.72
C SER A 471 13.00 -25.77 11.78
N LEU A 472 12.42 -24.64 12.20
CA LEU A 472 12.45 -23.41 11.40
C LEU A 472 13.78 -22.69 11.57
N ASP A 473 14.22 -21.95 10.57
CA ASP A 473 15.37 -21.05 10.75
C ASP A 473 14.97 -19.87 11.64
N ALA A 474 15.95 -19.10 12.14
CA ALA A 474 15.62 -17.86 12.82
C ALA A 474 15.07 -16.87 11.79
N GLY A 475 13.95 -16.21 12.09
CA GLY A 475 13.31 -15.30 11.13
C GLY A 475 11.79 -15.26 11.21
N ARG A 476 11.18 -14.69 10.17
CA ARG A 476 9.72 -14.67 9.97
C ARG A 476 9.30 -15.93 9.21
N HIS A 477 8.18 -16.52 9.60
CA HIS A 477 7.56 -17.66 8.95
C HIS A 477 6.08 -17.40 8.74
N ARG A 478 5.56 -17.74 7.56
CA ARG A 478 4.17 -17.49 7.15
C ARG A 478 3.37 -18.77 7.30
N LEU A 479 2.40 -18.77 8.21
CA LEU A 479 1.44 -19.85 8.38
C LEU A 479 0.14 -19.49 7.66
N VAL A 480 -0.24 -20.26 6.64
CA VAL A 480 -1.42 -20.00 5.81
C VAL A 480 -2.43 -21.13 5.96
N VAL A 481 -3.67 -20.79 6.34
CA VAL A 481 -4.81 -21.72 6.32
C VAL A 481 -5.68 -21.40 5.14
N ARG A 482 -5.79 -22.35 4.21
CA ARG A 482 -6.71 -22.29 3.08
C ARG A 482 -7.83 -23.31 3.26
N ALA A 483 -9.07 -22.85 3.34
CA ALA A 483 -10.26 -23.68 3.34
C ALA A 483 -10.89 -23.65 1.94
N THR A 484 -11.17 -24.80 1.34
CA THR A 484 -11.80 -24.93 0.03
C THR A 484 -13.10 -25.72 0.16
N GLY A 485 -14.20 -25.16 -0.35
CA GLY A 485 -15.49 -25.85 -0.45
C GLY A 485 -15.65 -26.65 -1.75
N ARG A 486 -16.74 -27.41 -1.89
CA ARG A 486 -17.01 -28.23 -3.09
C ARG A 486 -17.07 -27.45 -4.40
N ASN A 487 -17.47 -26.18 -4.38
CA ASN A 487 -17.63 -25.35 -5.58
C ASN A 487 -16.34 -24.59 -5.93
N ALA A 488 -15.17 -25.14 -5.59
CA ALA A 488 -13.85 -24.51 -5.69
C ALA A 488 -13.65 -23.17 -4.93
N ARG A 489 -14.70 -22.56 -4.36
CA ARG A 489 -14.58 -21.38 -3.50
C ARG A 489 -13.62 -21.66 -2.35
N SER A 490 -12.63 -20.80 -2.19
CA SER A 490 -11.70 -20.87 -1.06
C SER A 490 -11.73 -19.60 -0.21
N SER A 491 -11.35 -19.76 1.06
CA SER A 491 -11.01 -18.67 1.96
C SER A 491 -9.63 -18.95 2.51
N THR A 492 -8.78 -17.94 2.49
CA THR A 492 -7.40 -18.01 2.96
C THR A 492 -7.25 -17.08 4.14
N ARG A 493 -6.48 -17.50 5.15
CA ARG A 493 -5.97 -16.63 6.22
C ARG A 493 -4.51 -16.93 6.44
N SER A 494 -3.70 -15.88 6.49
CA SER A 494 -2.29 -15.94 6.82
C SER A 494 -2.08 -15.54 8.28
N TYR A 495 -0.92 -15.92 8.81
CA TYR A 495 -0.47 -15.57 10.14
C TYR A 495 1.06 -15.60 10.17
N VAL A 496 1.69 -14.54 10.68
CA VAL A 496 3.15 -14.45 10.73
C VAL A 496 3.67 -14.88 12.10
N LEU A 497 4.61 -15.81 12.09
CA LEU A 497 5.35 -16.30 13.24
C LEU A 497 6.78 -15.72 13.19
N ARG A 498 7.35 -15.32 14.33
CA ARG A 498 8.79 -14.99 14.41
C ARG A 498 9.52 -15.98 15.30
N LYS A 499 10.53 -16.68 14.76
CA LYS A 499 11.47 -17.48 15.55
C LYS A 499 12.72 -16.65 15.84
N CYS A 500 13.06 -16.52 17.13
CA CYS A 500 14.30 -15.86 17.53
C CYS A 500 15.51 -16.77 17.27
N SER A 501 16.64 -16.16 16.91
CA SER A 501 17.94 -16.82 17.00
C SER A 501 18.17 -17.25 18.45
N ALA A 502 18.68 -18.47 18.65
CA ALA A 502 19.14 -18.90 19.95
C ALA A 502 20.38 -18.07 20.31
N VAL A 503 20.19 -16.94 20.98
CA VAL A 503 21.30 -16.21 21.59
C VAL A 503 21.73 -17.04 22.79
N SER A 504 22.74 -17.90 22.62
CA SER A 504 23.45 -18.47 23.76
C SER A 504 24.21 -17.33 24.41
N PRO A 505 23.85 -16.86 25.62
CA PRO A 505 24.65 -15.84 26.29
C PRO A 505 26.03 -16.44 26.56
N THR A 506 27.04 -15.95 25.85
CA THR A 506 28.43 -16.28 26.16
C THR A 506 28.82 -15.35 27.29
N PHE A 507 28.75 -15.84 28.53
CA PHE A 507 29.35 -15.15 29.66
C PHE A 507 30.87 -15.37 29.56
N THR A 508 31.59 -14.39 29.02
CA THR A 508 33.04 -14.30 29.20
C THR A 508 33.28 -13.78 30.61
N GLY A 509 33.75 -14.66 31.50
CA GLY A 509 34.28 -14.31 32.81
C GLY A 509 35.73 -13.89 32.75
#